data_AF-A0A1G4IA45-F1
#
_entry.id   AF-A0A1G4IA45-F1
#
_cell.length_a   1.000
_cell.length_b   1.000
_cell.length_c   1.000
_cell.angle_alpha   90.00
_cell.angle_beta   90.00
_cell.angle_gamma   90.00
#
_symmetry.space_group_name_H-M   'P 1'
#
loop_
_entity.id
_entity.type
_entity.pdbx_description
1 polymer ?
#
loop_
_entity_poly.entity_id
_entity_poly.type
_entity_poly.pdbx_seq_one_letter_code
_entity_poly.pdbx_strand_id
1 'polypeptide(L)'
;MDIQKLNMTLAPDEWQTKFNKNEQGKPTRTAEQDHPKDEMAAQLWETWVAVANQLKETAQRDEVLEAAKLKEASQPTVRQARRRTAEAAAAAYVLKQALDNIPNKPGLNEQAEVKKLIDSAVYGKSPKGQAADFNPAGMGDPATSRAALCETTGSNKVATLVEVAVCLCTKKNGRHCGQRTLSPPNNR
;
A
#
# COMPACT_ATOMS: atom_id res chain seq x y z
N MET A 1 -16.62 9.84 0.41
CA MET A 1 -17.61 9.64 1.49
C MET A 1 -17.51 8.22 1.99
N ASP A 2 -17.42 8.01 3.29
CA ASP A 2 -17.35 6.67 3.89
C ASP A 2 -18.77 6.09 4.00
N ILE A 3 -19.04 4.99 3.28
CA ILE A 3 -20.38 4.39 3.21
C ILE A 3 -20.82 3.79 4.55
N GLN A 4 -19.88 3.32 5.38
CA GLN A 4 -20.22 2.76 6.70
C GLN A 4 -20.60 3.88 7.67
N LYS A 5 -19.95 5.05 7.58
CA LYS A 5 -20.34 6.25 8.34
C LYS A 5 -21.74 6.72 7.99
N LEU A 6 -22.06 6.81 6.70
CA LEU A 6 -23.41 7.18 6.28
C LEU A 6 -24.43 6.13 6.72
N ASN A 7 -24.11 4.84 6.57
CA ASN A 7 -25.00 3.76 7.00
C ASN A 7 -25.31 3.82 8.50
N MET A 8 -24.28 4.04 9.34
CA MET A 8 -24.45 4.20 10.78
C MET A 8 -25.26 5.45 11.13
N THR A 9 -25.00 6.58 10.46
CA THR A 9 -25.70 7.85 10.70
C THR A 9 -27.19 7.77 10.36
N LEU A 10 -27.54 7.04 9.30
CA LEU A 10 -28.93 6.83 8.88
C LEU A 10 -29.64 5.68 9.62
N ALA A 11 -28.93 4.95 10.48
CA ALA A 11 -29.51 3.86 11.23
C ALA A 11 -30.41 4.38 12.38
N PRO A 12 -31.41 3.60 12.83
CA PRO A 12 -32.22 3.97 13.98
C PRO A 12 -31.38 4.17 15.23
N ASP A 13 -31.83 5.01 16.15
CA ASP A 13 -31.16 5.23 17.43
C ASP A 13 -30.98 3.91 18.21
N GLU A 14 -32.00 3.04 18.20
CA GLU A 14 -31.93 1.70 18.79
C GLU A 14 -30.77 0.85 18.23
N TRP A 15 -30.42 1.04 16.96
CA TRP A 15 -29.26 0.39 16.36
C TRP A 15 -27.96 1.07 16.79
N GLN A 16 -27.90 2.39 16.73
CA GLN A 16 -26.68 3.15 17.06
C GLN A 16 -26.26 2.90 18.52
N THR A 17 -27.21 2.83 19.44
CA THR A 17 -26.94 2.63 20.87
C THR A 17 -26.34 1.26 21.21
N LYS A 18 -26.46 0.25 20.33
CA LYS A 18 -25.81 -1.06 20.53
C LYS A 18 -24.28 -0.96 20.62
N PHE A 19 -23.70 0.07 20.01
CA PHE A 19 -22.26 0.29 19.94
C PHE A 19 -21.73 1.24 21.00
N ASN A 20 -22.57 1.63 21.96
CA ASN A 20 -22.16 2.45 23.08
C ASN A 20 -21.06 1.74 23.89
N LYS A 21 -20.19 2.56 24.47
CA LYS A 21 -19.13 2.09 25.36
C LYS A 21 -19.56 2.25 26.80
N ASN A 22 -19.15 1.31 27.66
CA ASN A 22 -19.27 1.46 29.10
C ASN A 22 -18.27 2.51 29.63
N GLU A 23 -18.29 2.73 30.95
CA GLU A 23 -17.42 3.68 31.66
C GLU A 23 -15.93 3.37 31.46
N GLN A 24 -15.59 2.11 31.18
CA GLN A 24 -14.24 1.64 30.90
C GLN A 24 -13.85 1.75 29.42
N GLY A 25 -14.70 2.36 28.59
CA GLY A 25 -14.43 2.56 27.17
C GLY A 25 -14.56 1.29 26.31
N LYS A 26 -15.14 0.21 26.83
CA LYS A 26 -15.35 -1.06 26.11
C LYS A 26 -16.77 -1.13 25.53
N PRO A 27 -16.97 -1.74 24.36
CA PRO A 27 -18.31 -1.98 23.81
C PRO A 27 -19.18 -2.77 24.80
N THR A 28 -20.42 -2.35 24.98
CA THR A 28 -21.36 -3.03 25.89
C THR A 28 -22.00 -4.29 25.30
N ARG A 29 -21.94 -4.45 23.97
CA ARG A 29 -22.56 -5.55 23.24
C ARG A 29 -21.59 -6.18 22.24
N THR A 30 -21.79 -7.46 21.95
CA THR A 30 -21.04 -8.22 20.94
C THR A 30 -21.93 -8.67 19.79
N ALA A 31 -21.32 -8.99 18.64
CA ALA A 31 -22.04 -9.52 17.50
C ALA A 31 -22.83 -10.79 17.86
N GLU A 32 -22.22 -11.71 18.60
CA GLU A 32 -22.84 -12.98 18.98
C GLU A 32 -24.09 -12.77 19.86
N GLN A 33 -24.11 -11.72 20.69
CA GLN A 33 -25.26 -11.39 21.53
C GLN A 33 -26.45 -10.85 20.73
N ASP A 34 -26.19 -10.02 19.71
CA ASP A 34 -27.24 -9.32 18.96
C ASP A 34 -27.64 -10.02 17.65
N HIS A 35 -26.71 -10.76 17.05
CA HIS A 35 -26.84 -11.43 15.76
C HIS A 35 -26.16 -12.80 15.80
N PRO A 36 -26.67 -13.74 16.62
CA PRO A 36 -26.10 -15.07 16.71
C PRO A 36 -26.11 -15.74 15.33
N LYS A 37 -24.97 -16.31 14.92
CA LYS A 37 -24.76 -17.00 13.64
C LYS A 37 -24.77 -16.12 12.38
N ASP A 38 -24.78 -14.79 12.51
CA ASP A 38 -24.59 -13.90 11.36
C ASP A 38 -23.10 -13.63 11.14
N GLU A 39 -22.52 -14.32 10.16
CA GLU A 39 -21.09 -14.20 9.84
C GLU A 39 -20.71 -12.78 9.38
N MET A 40 -21.62 -12.08 8.68
CA MET A 40 -21.36 -10.72 8.23
C MET A 40 -21.37 -9.76 9.42
N ALA A 41 -22.34 -9.91 10.33
CA ALA A 41 -22.38 -9.11 11.55
C ALA A 41 -21.14 -9.37 12.42
N ALA A 42 -20.72 -10.63 12.56
CA ALA A 42 -19.50 -10.99 13.30
C ALA A 42 -18.25 -10.28 12.75
N GLN A 43 -18.11 -10.22 11.42
CA GLN A 43 -16.97 -9.58 10.76
C GLN A 43 -17.05 -8.05 10.74
N LEU A 44 -18.26 -7.48 10.64
CA LEU A 44 -18.45 -6.02 10.59
C LEU A 44 -18.54 -5.37 11.97
N TRP A 45 -18.74 -6.12 13.04
CA TRP A 45 -19.01 -5.58 14.37
C TRP A 45 -17.96 -4.58 14.84
N GLU A 46 -16.68 -4.93 14.71
CA GLU A 46 -15.59 -4.03 15.11
C GLU A 46 -15.56 -2.75 14.28
N THR A 47 -15.89 -2.85 12.98
CA THR A 47 -16.02 -1.69 12.10
C THR A 47 -17.18 -0.79 12.55
N TRP A 48 -18.34 -1.38 12.87
CA TRP A 48 -19.49 -0.62 13.37
C TRP A 48 -19.20 0.05 14.71
N VAL A 49 -18.53 -0.65 15.64
CA VAL A 49 -18.05 -0.06 16.89
C VAL A 49 -17.12 1.12 16.60
N ALA A 50 -16.13 0.97 15.73
CA ALA A 50 -15.20 2.03 15.39
C ALA A 50 -15.91 3.25 14.77
N VAL A 51 -16.81 3.02 13.82
CA VAL A 51 -17.61 4.06 13.16
C VAL A 51 -18.53 4.76 14.14
N ALA A 52 -19.27 4.03 14.97
CA ALA A 52 -20.13 4.63 16.00
C ALA A 52 -19.33 5.51 16.97
N ASN A 53 -18.11 5.10 17.32
CA ASN A 53 -17.22 5.93 18.15
C ASN A 53 -16.80 7.23 17.47
N GLN A 54 -16.62 7.23 16.16
CA GLN A 54 -16.30 8.43 15.37
C GLN A 54 -17.50 9.35 15.14
N LEU A 55 -18.71 8.87 15.43
CA LEU A 55 -19.98 9.56 15.20
C LEU A 55 -20.73 9.85 16.52
N LYS A 56 -20.03 9.85 17.65
CA LYS A 56 -20.66 10.07 18.96
C LYS A 56 -21.32 11.43 19.07
N GLU A 57 -20.65 12.45 18.54
CA GLU A 57 -21.11 13.84 18.61
C GLU A 57 -22.07 14.16 17.47
N THR A 58 -23.09 14.97 17.75
CA THR A 58 -24.07 15.40 16.74
C THR A 58 -23.39 16.10 15.56
N ALA A 59 -22.37 16.92 15.80
CA ALA A 59 -21.61 17.60 14.75
C ALA A 59 -20.99 16.63 13.73
N GLN A 60 -20.49 15.47 14.18
CA GLN A 60 -19.89 14.45 13.31
C GLN A 60 -20.94 13.77 12.42
N ARG A 61 -22.14 13.53 12.98
CA ARG A 61 -23.27 13.01 12.21
C ARG A 61 -23.76 14.03 11.19
N ASP A 62 -23.84 15.29 11.58
CA ASP A 62 -24.25 16.39 10.70
C ASP A 62 -23.28 16.56 9.52
N GLU A 63 -21.97 16.49 9.75
CA GLU A 63 -20.97 16.53 8.66
C GLU A 63 -21.18 15.41 7.63
N VAL A 64 -21.52 14.20 8.09
CA VAL A 64 -21.83 13.07 7.22
C VAL A 64 -23.12 13.32 6.43
N LEU A 65 -24.15 13.87 7.07
CA LEU A 65 -25.40 14.22 6.40
C LEU A 65 -25.23 15.37 5.41
N GLU A 66 -24.42 16.38 5.70
CA GLU A 66 -24.08 17.46 4.77
C GLU A 66 -23.34 16.93 3.54
N ALA A 67 -22.31 16.11 3.77
CA ALA A 67 -21.55 15.49 2.68
C ALA A 67 -22.44 14.61 1.78
N ALA A 68 -23.46 13.99 2.35
CA ALA A 68 -24.46 13.19 1.64
C ALA A 68 -25.62 14.02 1.06
N LYS A 69 -25.69 15.33 1.33
CA LYS A 69 -26.80 16.24 0.98
C LYS A 69 -28.15 15.79 1.55
N LEU A 70 -28.13 15.30 2.80
CA LEU A 70 -29.29 14.75 3.51
C LEU A 70 -29.68 15.52 4.78
N LYS A 71 -28.90 16.52 5.23
CA LYS A 71 -29.17 17.24 6.48
C LYS A 71 -30.55 17.90 6.53
N GLU A 72 -30.98 18.50 5.42
CA GLU A 72 -32.31 19.13 5.30
C GLU A 72 -33.31 18.27 4.50
N ALA A 73 -32.99 17.00 4.25
CA ALA A 73 -33.83 16.15 3.42
C ALA A 73 -35.13 15.76 4.14
N SER A 74 -36.20 15.60 3.35
CA SER A 74 -37.49 15.14 3.87
C SER A 74 -37.40 13.74 4.50
N GLN A 75 -38.25 13.46 5.48
CA GLN A 75 -38.31 12.14 6.13
C GLN A 75 -38.50 10.96 5.14
N PRO A 76 -39.36 11.05 4.10
CA PRO A 76 -39.41 10.04 3.03
C PRO A 76 -38.06 9.83 2.32
N THR A 77 -37.35 10.91 2.01
CA THR A 77 -36.02 10.88 1.37
C THR A 77 -35.00 10.20 2.26
N VAL A 78 -34.95 10.54 3.55
CA VAL A 78 -34.04 9.92 4.53
C VAL A 78 -34.31 8.42 4.66
N ARG A 79 -35.58 7.99 4.70
CA ARG A 79 -35.95 6.56 4.72
C ARG A 79 -35.49 5.82 3.47
N GLN A 80 -35.65 6.42 2.30
CA GLN A 80 -35.17 5.84 1.05
C GLN A 80 -33.64 5.76 1.02
N ALA A 81 -32.96 6.83 1.45
CA ALA A 81 -31.50 6.89 1.54
C ALA A 81 -30.96 5.82 2.48
N ARG A 82 -31.59 5.60 3.63
CA ARG A 82 -31.24 4.53 4.57
C ARG A 82 -31.23 3.16 3.89
N ARG A 83 -32.32 2.79 3.18
CA ARG A 83 -32.42 1.50 2.49
C ARG A 83 -31.30 1.32 1.46
N ARG A 84 -31.12 2.31 0.59
CA ARG A 84 -30.09 2.29 -0.47
C ARG A 84 -28.67 2.25 0.10
N THR A 85 -28.43 2.98 1.19
CA THR A 85 -27.12 3.01 1.85
C THR A 85 -26.81 1.67 2.51
N ALA A 86 -27.78 1.02 3.14
CA ALA A 86 -27.60 -0.31 3.72
C ALA A 86 -27.25 -1.35 2.64
N GLU A 87 -27.96 -1.34 1.51
CA GLU A 87 -27.66 -2.20 0.36
C GLU A 87 -26.25 -1.95 -0.19
N ALA A 88 -25.88 -0.67 -0.38
CA ALA A 88 -24.55 -0.29 -0.85
C ALA A 88 -23.43 -0.65 0.14
N ALA A 89 -23.67 -0.51 1.45
CA ALA A 89 -22.72 -0.86 2.49
C ALA A 89 -22.46 -2.38 2.55
N ALA A 90 -23.50 -3.19 2.38
CA ALA A 90 -23.38 -4.65 2.28
C ALA A 90 -22.62 -5.06 1.00
N ALA A 91 -22.94 -4.46 -0.15
CA ALA A 91 -22.23 -4.72 -1.40
C ALA A 91 -20.75 -4.32 -1.31
N ALA A 92 -20.45 -3.15 -0.73
CA ALA A 92 -19.08 -2.67 -0.51
C ALA A 92 -18.30 -3.61 0.40
N TYR A 93 -18.95 -4.19 1.41
CA TYR A 93 -18.34 -5.21 2.27
C TYR A 93 -17.97 -6.47 1.48
N VAL A 94 -18.87 -7.02 0.68
CA VAL A 94 -18.58 -8.20 -0.17
C VAL A 94 -17.44 -7.91 -1.14
N LEU A 95 -17.43 -6.72 -1.76
CA LEU A 95 -16.34 -6.30 -2.64
C LEU A 95 -15.02 -6.14 -1.88
N LYS A 96 -15.03 -5.57 -0.68
CA LYS A 96 -13.84 -5.46 0.16
C LYS A 96 -13.29 -6.84 0.51
N GLN A 97 -14.13 -7.79 0.90
CA GLN A 97 -13.73 -9.17 1.16
C GLN A 97 -13.16 -9.84 -0.10
N ALA A 98 -13.83 -9.69 -1.24
CA ALA A 98 -13.34 -10.22 -2.50
C ALA A 98 -11.97 -9.64 -2.85
N LEU A 99 -11.77 -8.33 -2.65
CA LEU A 99 -10.48 -7.68 -2.80
C LEU A 99 -9.49 -8.31 -1.83
N ASP A 100 -9.74 -8.28 -0.51
CA ASP A 100 -8.87 -8.79 0.56
C ASP A 100 -8.40 -10.25 0.36
N ASN A 101 -9.21 -11.07 -0.32
CA ASN A 101 -8.87 -12.44 -0.67
C ASN A 101 -8.10 -12.61 -1.98
N ILE A 102 -7.80 -11.55 -2.74
CA ILE A 102 -6.95 -11.64 -3.93
C ILE A 102 -5.52 -12.04 -3.50
N PRO A 103 -5.00 -13.20 -3.93
CA PRO A 103 -3.63 -13.58 -3.64
C PRO A 103 -2.66 -12.66 -4.40
N ASN A 104 -1.51 -12.36 -3.79
CA ASN A 104 -0.49 -11.49 -4.36
C ASN A 104 -1.03 -10.10 -4.78
N LYS A 105 -1.89 -9.48 -3.94
CA LYS A 105 -2.31 -8.10 -4.16
C LYS A 105 -1.09 -7.22 -4.46
N PRO A 106 -1.09 -6.48 -5.57
CA PRO A 106 -0.08 -5.45 -5.77
C PRO A 106 -0.19 -4.46 -4.61
N GLY A 107 0.92 -4.21 -3.93
CA GLY A 107 0.97 -3.21 -2.88
C GLY A 107 0.57 -1.84 -3.46
N LEU A 108 0.04 -0.95 -2.62
CA LEU A 108 -0.30 0.43 -3.02
C LEU A 108 0.88 1.21 -3.64
N ASN A 109 2.09 0.67 -3.57
CA ASN A 109 3.33 1.25 -4.06
C ASN A 109 4.18 0.26 -4.89
N GLU A 110 3.54 -0.64 -5.64
CA GLU A 110 4.22 -1.65 -6.46
C GLU A 110 5.30 -1.03 -7.37
N GLN A 111 5.04 0.14 -7.95
CA GLN A 111 6.02 0.87 -8.76
C GLN A 111 7.29 1.24 -7.97
N ALA A 112 7.16 1.67 -6.71
CA ALA A 112 8.33 1.99 -5.89
C ALA A 112 9.09 0.74 -5.44
N GLU A 113 8.38 -0.36 -5.16
CA GLU A 113 9.02 -1.64 -4.81
C GLU A 113 9.77 -2.22 -6.03
N VAL A 114 9.15 -2.20 -7.21
CA VAL A 114 9.82 -2.57 -8.46
C VAL A 114 11.02 -1.66 -8.71
N LYS A 115 10.89 -0.36 -8.53
CA LYS A 115 12.01 0.58 -8.66
C LYS A 115 13.12 0.29 -7.65
N LYS A 116 12.79 -0.07 -6.41
CA LYS A 116 13.76 -0.43 -5.36
C LYS A 116 14.51 -1.72 -5.72
N LEU A 117 13.82 -2.71 -6.27
CA LEU A 117 14.42 -3.95 -6.77
C LEU A 117 15.36 -3.68 -7.95
N ILE A 118 14.92 -2.86 -8.92
CA ILE A 118 15.76 -2.45 -10.07
C ILE A 118 16.99 -1.67 -9.58
N ASP A 119 16.81 -0.67 -8.72
CA ASP A 119 17.92 0.14 -8.21
C ASP A 119 18.92 -0.75 -7.45
N SER A 120 18.45 -1.69 -6.64
CA SER A 120 19.31 -2.63 -5.91
C SER A 120 20.07 -3.58 -6.84
N ALA A 121 19.42 -4.13 -7.87
CA ALA A 121 20.06 -5.02 -8.83
C ALA A 121 21.08 -4.28 -9.73
N VAL A 122 20.78 -3.05 -10.11
CA VAL A 122 21.64 -2.26 -11.01
C VAL A 122 22.79 -1.62 -10.24
N TYR A 123 22.51 -0.99 -9.10
CA TYR A 123 23.41 -0.11 -8.38
C TYR A 123 23.89 -0.66 -7.03
N GLY A 124 23.39 -1.83 -6.60
CA GLY A 124 23.71 -2.41 -5.28
C GLY A 124 23.03 -1.71 -4.10
N LYS A 125 22.22 -0.68 -4.37
CA LYS A 125 21.52 0.11 -3.34
C LYS A 125 20.28 0.79 -3.92
N SER A 126 19.32 1.10 -3.05
CA SER A 126 18.19 1.96 -3.36
C SER A 126 18.05 3.05 -2.30
N PRO A 127 17.94 4.34 -2.68
CA PRO A 127 17.98 4.85 -4.05
C PRO A 127 19.38 4.75 -4.69
N LYS A 128 19.46 4.81 -6.03
CA LYS A 128 20.71 4.68 -6.81
C LYS A 128 21.88 5.61 -6.40
N GLY A 129 21.60 6.71 -5.69
CA GLY A 129 22.58 7.74 -5.32
C GLY A 129 22.92 8.71 -6.46
N GLN A 130 23.86 9.64 -6.23
CA GLN A 130 24.34 10.58 -7.25
C GLN A 130 25.54 9.99 -8.01
N ALA A 131 25.66 10.32 -9.29
CA ALA A 131 26.66 9.74 -10.18
C ALA A 131 28.11 10.12 -9.81
N ALA A 132 28.32 11.31 -9.24
CA ALA A 132 29.65 11.85 -8.94
C ALA A 132 30.43 11.02 -7.90
N ASP A 133 29.72 10.36 -6.98
CA ASP A 133 30.29 9.60 -5.86
C ASP A 133 29.89 8.12 -5.90
N PHE A 134 29.49 7.62 -7.08
CA PHE A 134 29.03 6.25 -7.21
C PHE A 134 30.21 5.27 -7.18
N ASN A 135 30.49 4.73 -6.00
CA ASN A 135 31.37 3.58 -5.81
C ASN A 135 30.53 2.32 -5.50
N PRO A 136 30.39 1.38 -6.45
CA PRO A 136 29.62 0.16 -6.19
C PRO A 136 30.35 -0.71 -5.17
N ALA A 137 29.59 -1.33 -4.26
CA ALA A 137 30.14 -2.00 -3.08
C ALA A 137 31.13 -3.14 -3.42
N GLY A 138 30.91 -3.85 -4.53
CA GLY A 138 31.80 -4.92 -5.00
C GLY A 138 33.11 -4.44 -5.63
N MET A 139 33.27 -3.13 -5.89
CA MET A 139 34.49 -2.57 -6.50
C MET A 139 35.56 -2.12 -5.50
N GLY A 140 35.32 -2.30 -4.20
CA GLY A 140 36.36 -2.30 -3.16
C GLY A 140 37.36 -1.15 -3.18
N ASP A 141 38.58 -1.42 -2.68
CA ASP A 141 39.70 -0.48 -2.64
C ASP A 141 40.24 -0.22 -4.07
N PRO A 142 40.33 1.05 -4.52
CA PRO A 142 40.89 1.41 -5.82
C PRO A 142 42.34 0.97 -6.05
N ALA A 143 43.08 0.54 -5.02
CA ALA A 143 44.40 -0.07 -5.13
C ALA A 143 44.38 -1.52 -5.67
N THR A 144 43.21 -2.17 -5.70
CA THR A 144 43.04 -3.55 -6.20
C THR A 144 43.07 -3.57 -7.73
N SER A 145 43.76 -4.54 -8.33
CA SER A 145 43.80 -4.65 -9.79
C SER A 145 42.40 -4.93 -10.37
N ARG A 146 42.06 -4.32 -11.51
CA ARG A 146 40.78 -4.59 -12.22
C ARG A 146 40.55 -6.08 -12.47
N ALA A 147 41.61 -6.85 -12.75
CA ALA A 147 41.48 -8.30 -12.96
C ALA A 147 40.95 -9.01 -11.71
N ALA A 148 41.46 -8.63 -10.53
CA ALA A 148 41.00 -9.18 -9.25
C ALA A 148 39.63 -8.66 -8.81
N LEU A 149 39.22 -7.46 -9.24
CA LEU A 149 37.88 -6.91 -8.98
C LEU A 149 36.80 -7.47 -9.92
N CYS A 150 37.20 -7.91 -11.11
CA CYS A 150 36.30 -8.42 -12.14
C CYS A 150 36.26 -9.94 -12.23
N GLU A 151 36.83 -10.62 -11.24
CA GLU A 151 36.80 -12.07 -11.16
C GLU A 151 35.44 -12.53 -10.60
N THR A 152 34.83 -13.53 -11.23
CA THR A 152 33.51 -14.03 -10.81
C THR A 152 33.61 -15.09 -9.71
N THR A 153 34.83 -15.52 -9.38
CA THR A 153 35.16 -16.51 -8.37
C THR A 153 35.94 -15.88 -7.21
N GLY A 154 35.58 -16.18 -5.96
CA GLY A 154 36.21 -15.60 -4.76
C GLY A 154 35.29 -14.69 -3.93
N SER A 155 35.85 -13.91 -3.01
CA SER A 155 35.11 -13.01 -2.09
C SER A 155 34.74 -11.65 -2.71
N ASN A 156 35.41 -11.26 -3.80
CA ASN A 156 35.23 -9.97 -4.47
C ASN A 156 34.35 -10.14 -5.71
N LYS A 157 33.10 -10.56 -5.51
CA LYS A 157 32.21 -10.88 -6.62
C LYS A 157 31.58 -9.63 -7.20
N VAL A 158 31.65 -9.52 -8.52
CA VAL A 158 30.75 -8.68 -9.32
C VAL A 158 29.32 -9.16 -9.06
N ALA A 159 28.53 -8.32 -8.40
CA ALA A 159 27.18 -8.61 -7.92
C ALA A 159 26.11 -7.71 -8.54
N THR A 160 26.48 -6.58 -9.16
CA THR A 160 25.55 -5.61 -9.75
C THR A 160 25.82 -5.34 -11.22
N LEU A 161 24.80 -4.84 -11.97
CA LEU A 161 24.98 -4.54 -13.40
C LEU A 161 25.99 -3.41 -13.65
N VAL A 162 26.09 -2.43 -12.75
CA VAL A 162 27.11 -1.37 -12.90
C VAL A 162 28.52 -1.92 -12.66
N GLU A 163 28.69 -2.88 -11.77
CA GLU A 163 29.98 -3.57 -11.57
C GLU A 163 30.39 -4.35 -12.84
N VAL A 164 29.44 -5.05 -13.48
CA VAL A 164 29.67 -5.68 -14.79
C VAL A 164 30.08 -4.63 -15.83
N ALA A 165 29.36 -3.51 -15.90
CA ALA A 165 29.67 -2.43 -16.83
C ALA A 165 31.06 -1.82 -16.57
N VAL A 166 31.48 -1.64 -15.32
CA VAL A 166 32.83 -1.20 -14.96
C VAL A 166 33.86 -2.21 -15.47
N CYS A 167 33.61 -3.50 -15.25
CA CYS A 167 34.49 -4.57 -15.70
C CYS A 167 34.60 -4.71 -17.21
N LEU A 168 33.60 -4.30 -17.98
CA LEU A 168 33.63 -4.37 -19.44
C LEU A 168 34.09 -3.07 -20.10
N CYS A 169 33.72 -1.92 -19.53
CA CYS A 169 33.78 -0.63 -20.23
C CYS A 169 34.83 0.34 -19.69
N THR A 170 35.43 0.11 -18.50
CA THR A 170 36.44 1.03 -18.00
C THR A 170 37.76 0.90 -18.76
N LYS A 171 38.27 2.06 -19.20
CA LYS A 171 39.55 2.17 -19.88
C LYS A 171 40.67 2.21 -18.84
N LYS A 172 41.65 1.32 -18.97
CA LYS A 172 42.90 1.42 -18.21
C LYS A 172 43.65 2.68 -18.62
N ASN A 173 44.03 3.52 -17.66
CA ASN A 173 44.97 4.60 -17.92
C ASN A 173 46.36 3.99 -18.20
N GLY A 174 46.85 4.19 -19.43
CA GLY A 174 48.13 3.63 -19.89
C GLY A 174 47.99 2.29 -20.64
N ARG A 175 47.95 2.40 -21.98
CA ARG A 175 48.08 1.36 -23.02
C ARG A 175 46.93 0.33 -23.16
N HIS A 176 46.32 0.42 -24.36
CA HIS A 176 45.55 -0.55 -25.14
C HIS A 176 44.83 -1.69 -24.40
N CYS A 177 43.58 -1.45 -24.00
CA CYS A 177 42.54 -2.47 -24.11
C CYS A 177 41.84 -2.28 -25.46
N GLY A 178 41.55 -3.38 -26.15
CA GLY A 178 40.99 -3.39 -27.50
C GLY A 178 39.79 -2.45 -27.64
N GLN A 179 39.87 -1.57 -28.64
CA GLN A 179 38.76 -0.74 -29.10
C GLN A 179 37.69 -1.64 -29.72
N ARG A 180 36.89 -2.30 -28.89
CA ARG A 180 35.51 -2.63 -29.25
C ARG A 180 34.63 -2.07 -28.14
N THR A 181 34.35 -0.78 -28.29
CA THR A 181 33.15 -0.19 -27.70
C THR A 181 31.96 -1.06 -28.10
N LEU A 182 30.99 -1.23 -27.20
CA LEU A 182 29.67 -1.74 -27.51
C LEU A 182 28.99 -0.75 -28.48
N SER A 183 29.41 -0.73 -29.74
CA SER A 183 28.69 -0.07 -30.81
C SER A 183 27.70 -1.10 -31.38
N PRO A 184 26.44 -0.69 -31.65
CA PRO A 184 25.53 -1.56 -32.39
C PRO A 184 26.19 -1.92 -33.74
N PRO A 185 25.96 -3.13 -34.28
CA PRO A 185 26.48 -3.50 -35.58
C PRO A 185 25.97 -2.49 -36.62
N ASN A 186 26.89 -1.78 -37.28
CA ASN A 186 26.57 -0.92 -38.41
C ASN A 186 25.99 -1.80 -39.53
N ASN A 187 24.72 -1.59 -39.87
CA ASN A 187 24.17 -2.04 -41.14
C ASN A 187 24.71 -1.14 -42.26
N ARG A 188 25.66 -1.65 -43.04
CA ARG A 188 25.90 -1.25 -44.43
C ARG A 188 26.39 -2.45 -45.22
#